data_AF-A0A1E3XEM2-F1
#
_entry.id   AF-A0A1E3XEM2-F1
#
_cell.length_a   1.000
_cell.length_b   1.000
_cell.length_c   1.000
_cell.angle_alpha   90.00
_cell.angle_beta   90.00
_cell.angle_gamma   90.00
#
_symmetry.space_group_name_H-M   'P 1'
#
loop_
_entity.id
_entity.type
_entity.pdbx_description
1 polymer ?
#
loop_
_entity_poly.entity_id
_entity_poly.type
_entity_poly.pdbx_seq_one_letter_code
_entity_poly.pdbx_strand_id
1 'polypeptide(L)'
;MKISKPLVPLFIIIISLALLIPGVTQPILTLTGTLEKSQITETGIDLIIDSVVDKSLRRGKEKSEEGERKKVRTMIGTVLGMFGLKNITGEIEAYKETRSIVGTVKELFRSGNGFVAFLVMLFSIVIPVTKILLLLLSTYFQDLKISKKNFLNK
;
A
#
# COMPACT_ATOMS: atom_id res chain seq x y z
N MET A 1 28.53 35.69 16.72
CA MET A 1 28.71 34.26 17.04
C MET A 1 29.26 33.57 15.79
N LYS A 2 30.55 33.21 15.76
CA LYS A 2 31.19 32.58 14.59
C LYS A 2 30.65 31.16 14.45
N ILE A 3 29.67 30.98 13.58
CA ILE A 3 29.20 29.65 13.18
C ILE A 3 30.41 28.89 12.60
N SER A 4 30.81 27.84 13.30
CA SER A 4 31.84 26.91 12.86
C SER A 4 31.45 26.32 11.51
N LYS A 5 32.32 26.53 10.52
CA LYS A 5 32.05 26.33 9.10
C LYS A 5 31.57 24.93 8.66
N PRO A 6 31.79 23.81 9.39
CA PRO A 6 31.21 22.51 8.99
C PRO A 6 29.85 22.17 9.63
N LEU A 7 29.33 22.96 10.58
CA LEU A 7 28.09 22.59 11.29
C LEU A 7 26.81 22.77 10.45
N VAL A 8 26.76 23.80 9.62
CA VAL A 8 25.63 24.09 8.72
C VAL A 8 25.43 22.99 7.66
N PRO A 9 26.45 22.58 6.87
CA PRO A 9 26.27 21.51 5.87
C PRO A 9 25.92 20.17 6.51
N LEU A 10 26.47 19.86 7.69
CA LEU A 10 26.14 18.64 8.43
C LEU A 10 24.66 18.62 8.85
N PHE A 11 24.14 19.74 9.34
CA PHE A 11 22.72 19.87 9.71
C PHE A 11 21.79 19.70 8.49
N ILE A 12 22.16 20.27 7.33
CA ILE A 12 21.42 20.11 6.07
C ILE A 12 21.44 18.64 5.59
N ILE A 13 22.57 17.94 5.73
CA ILE A 13 22.69 16.51 5.40
C ILE A 13 21.73 15.67 6.26
N ILE A 14 21.70 15.92 7.57
CA ILE A 14 20.82 15.22 8.50
C ILE A 14 19.35 15.46 8.14
N ILE A 15 18.98 16.71 7.85
CA ILE A 15 17.62 17.05 7.38
C ILE A 15 17.31 16.36 6.06
N SER A 16 18.22 16.37 5.09
CA SER A 16 18.02 15.70 3.80
C SER A 16 17.83 14.19 3.95
N LEU A 17 18.55 13.55 4.88
CA LEU A 17 18.40 12.13 5.18
C LEU A 17 17.06 11.85 5.87
N ALA A 18 16.66 12.73 6.80
CA ALA A 18 15.37 12.64 7.47
C ALA A 18 14.20 12.81 6.49
N LEU A 19 14.32 13.68 5.48
CA LEU A 19 13.32 13.88 4.42
C LEU A 19 13.30 12.75 3.39
N LEU A 20 14.38 11.97 3.25
CA LEU A 20 14.41 10.80 2.38
C LEU A 20 13.49 9.68 2.90
N ILE A 21 13.40 9.53 4.23
CA ILE A 21 12.56 8.53 4.87
C ILE A 21 11.09 8.68 4.44
N PRO A 22 10.39 9.81 4.66
CA PRO A 22 9.01 9.96 4.23
C PRO A 22 8.89 9.86 2.70
N GLY A 23 9.86 10.35 1.92
CA GLY A 23 9.81 10.25 0.46
C GLY A 23 9.82 8.82 -0.10
N VAL A 24 10.50 7.89 0.57
CA VAL A 24 10.61 6.47 0.14
C VAL A 24 9.56 5.59 0.84
N THR A 25 9.18 5.96 2.07
CA THR A 25 8.30 5.15 2.93
C THR A 25 6.83 5.56 2.85
N GLN A 26 6.51 6.81 2.51
CA GLN A 26 5.12 7.22 2.38
C GLN A 26 4.49 6.64 1.11
N PRO A 27 3.23 6.21 1.19
CA PRO A 27 2.55 5.62 0.06
C PRO A 27 2.15 6.70 -0.94
N ILE A 28 2.62 6.56 -2.18
CA ILE A 28 2.44 7.58 -3.23
C ILE A 28 1.44 7.15 -4.31
N LEU A 29 1.00 5.88 -4.30
CA LEU A 29 0.05 5.33 -5.25
C LEU A 29 -1.04 4.56 -4.51
N THR A 30 -2.25 5.12 -4.53
CA THR A 30 -3.47 4.42 -4.10
C THR A 30 -3.99 3.63 -5.29
N LEU A 31 -3.81 2.31 -5.28
CA LEU A 31 -4.45 1.43 -6.25
C LEU A 31 -5.91 1.24 -5.86
N THR A 32 -6.75 2.20 -6.24
CA THR A 32 -8.20 2.12 -6.06
C THR A 32 -8.76 1.19 -7.13
N GLY A 33 -8.74 -0.12 -6.86
CA GLY A 33 -9.53 -1.08 -7.65
C GLY A 33 -10.99 -0.95 -7.24
N THR A 34 -11.82 -0.35 -8.10
CA THR A 34 -13.28 -0.29 -7.88
C THR A 34 -13.89 -1.66 -8.17
N LEU A 35 -13.79 -2.57 -7.20
CA LEU A 35 -14.71 -3.69 -7.13
C LEU A 35 -16.01 -3.17 -6.55
N GLU A 36 -17.02 -3.02 -7.40
CA GLU A 36 -18.36 -2.59 -7.02
C GLU A 36 -18.98 -3.69 -6.14
N LYS A 37 -18.73 -3.55 -4.83
CA LYS A 37 -19.02 -4.54 -3.79
C LYS A 37 -20.51 -4.86 -3.64
N SER A 38 -21.37 -3.97 -4.15
CA SER A 38 -22.80 -4.21 -4.33
C SER A 38 -23.06 -5.37 -5.29
N GLN A 39 -22.39 -5.37 -6.46
CA GLN A 39 -22.54 -6.45 -7.43
C GLN A 39 -22.06 -7.79 -6.87
N ILE A 40 -20.98 -7.81 -6.07
CA ILE A 40 -20.43 -9.06 -5.50
C ILE A 40 -21.33 -9.62 -4.39
N THR A 41 -21.96 -8.76 -3.59
CA THR A 41 -22.85 -9.18 -2.50
C THR A 41 -24.19 -9.66 -3.04
N GLU A 42 -24.76 -8.93 -4.00
CA GLU A 42 -26.01 -9.31 -4.67
C GLU A 42 -25.82 -10.59 -5.49
N THR A 43 -24.79 -10.64 -6.35
CA THR A 43 -24.45 -11.85 -7.13
C THR A 43 -24.10 -13.02 -6.20
N GLY A 44 -23.39 -12.79 -5.09
CA GLY A 44 -23.05 -13.83 -4.13
C GLY A 44 -24.27 -14.39 -3.39
N ILE A 45 -25.21 -13.54 -2.99
CA ILE A 45 -26.47 -13.96 -2.37
C ILE A 45 -27.34 -14.71 -3.38
N ASP A 46 -27.43 -14.23 -4.62
CA ASP A 46 -28.20 -14.88 -5.69
C ASP A 46 -27.60 -16.24 -6.07
N LEU A 47 -26.28 -16.38 -6.17
CA LEU A 47 -25.63 -17.67 -6.39
C LEU A 47 -25.90 -18.67 -5.25
N ILE A 48 -25.94 -18.20 -4.00
CA ILE A 48 -26.31 -19.04 -2.85
C ILE A 48 -27.77 -19.45 -2.95
N ILE A 49 -28.68 -18.52 -3.25
CA ILE A 49 -30.11 -18.80 -3.44
C ILE A 49 -30.30 -19.83 -4.54
N ASP A 50 -29.69 -19.62 -5.71
CA ASP A 50 -29.80 -20.51 -6.86
C ASP A 50 -29.24 -21.91 -6.56
N SER A 51 -28.08 -22.01 -5.88
CA SER A 51 -27.50 -23.32 -5.53
C SER A 51 -28.31 -24.11 -4.49
N VAL A 52 -28.99 -23.41 -3.57
CA VAL A 52 -29.83 -24.04 -2.53
C VAL A 52 -31.17 -24.46 -3.11
N VAL A 53 -31.75 -23.62 -3.97
CA VAL A 53 -32.99 -23.90 -4.70
C VAL A 53 -32.78 -25.06 -5.68
N ASP A 54 -31.70 -25.09 -6.46
CA ASP A 54 -31.41 -26.22 -7.35
C ASP A 54 -31.26 -27.54 -6.57
N LYS A 55 -30.56 -27.53 -5.42
CA LYS A 55 -30.46 -28.73 -4.56
C LYS A 55 -31.81 -29.14 -3.95
N SER A 56 -32.69 -28.22 -3.59
CA SER A 56 -34.00 -28.55 -3.01
C SER A 56 -34.97 -29.09 -4.06
N LEU A 57 -34.94 -28.53 -5.28
CA LEU A 57 -35.69 -29.02 -6.44
C LEU A 57 -35.23 -30.42 -6.88
N ARG A 58 -33.93 -30.68 -6.88
CA ARG A 58 -33.38 -32.02 -7.23
C ARG A 58 -33.70 -33.09 -6.20
N ARG A 59 -34.01 -32.72 -4.95
CA ARG A 59 -34.26 -33.65 -3.84
C ARG A 59 -35.75 -33.90 -3.57
N GLY A 60 -36.66 -33.13 -4.18
CA GLY A 60 -38.11 -33.29 -4.04
C GLY A 60 -38.84 -33.17 -5.38
N LYS A 61 -39.51 -34.24 -5.81
CA LYS A 61 -40.39 -34.21 -6.98
C LYS A 61 -41.51 -33.17 -6.76
N GLU A 62 -41.63 -32.27 -7.73
CA GLU A 62 -42.76 -31.36 -7.95
C GLU A 62 -42.96 -30.27 -6.88
N LYS A 63 -42.04 -29.30 -6.86
CA LYS A 63 -42.24 -28.03 -6.17
C LYS A 63 -41.91 -26.86 -7.09
N SER A 64 -42.73 -25.82 -7.06
CA SER A 64 -42.55 -24.60 -7.84
C SER A 64 -41.24 -23.90 -7.44
N GLU A 65 -40.39 -23.63 -8.44
CA GLU A 65 -39.09 -22.94 -8.29
C GLU A 65 -39.25 -21.56 -7.63
N GLU A 66 -40.30 -20.82 -7.99
CA GLU A 66 -40.60 -19.51 -7.41
C GLU A 66 -40.93 -19.58 -5.91
N GLY A 67 -41.62 -20.64 -5.48
CA GLY A 67 -42.02 -20.84 -4.09
C GLY A 67 -40.82 -21.10 -3.17
N GLU A 68 -39.85 -21.92 -3.63
CA GLU A 68 -38.64 -22.23 -2.88
C GLU A 68 -37.65 -21.05 -2.88
N ARG A 69 -37.49 -20.33 -4.00
CA ARG A 69 -36.70 -19.08 -4.05
C ARG A 69 -37.18 -18.06 -3.01
N LYS A 70 -38.51 -17.84 -2.94
CA LYS A 70 -39.12 -16.90 -1.97
C LYS A 70 -38.90 -17.34 -0.52
N LYS A 71 -38.98 -18.65 -0.24
CA LYS A 71 -38.73 -19.23 1.09
C LYS A 71 -37.28 -19.08 1.52
N VAL A 72 -36.33 -19.38 0.64
CA VAL A 72 -34.89 -19.22 0.89
C VAL A 72 -34.54 -17.74 1.09
N ARG A 73 -35.07 -16.83 0.27
CA ARG A 73 -34.89 -15.38 0.45
C ARG A 73 -35.39 -14.88 1.80
N THR A 74 -36.54 -15.41 2.25
CA THR A 74 -37.10 -15.09 3.56
C THR A 74 -36.23 -15.64 4.69
N MET A 75 -35.80 -16.90 4.61
CA MET A 75 -34.90 -17.51 5.60
C MET A 75 -33.57 -16.77 5.69
N ILE A 76 -32.95 -16.43 4.56
CA ILE A 76 -31.70 -15.65 4.51
C ILE A 76 -31.93 -14.27 5.12
N GLY A 77 -33.02 -13.57 4.77
CA GLY A 77 -33.37 -12.28 5.37
C GLY A 77 -33.57 -12.35 6.89
N THR A 78 -34.21 -13.41 7.39
CA THR A 78 -34.40 -13.64 8.83
C THR A 78 -33.07 -13.96 9.54
N VAL A 79 -32.22 -14.81 8.96
CA VAL A 79 -30.90 -15.15 9.53
C VAL A 79 -29.99 -13.92 9.52
N LEU A 80 -29.90 -13.19 8.41
CA LEU A 80 -29.15 -11.94 8.32
C LEU A 80 -29.69 -10.88 9.30
N GLY A 81 -31.00 -10.84 9.52
CA GLY A 81 -31.64 -9.99 10.53
C GLY A 81 -31.27 -10.39 11.97
N MET A 82 -31.26 -11.69 12.29
CA MET A 82 -30.91 -12.22 13.61
C MET A 82 -29.43 -12.01 13.94
N PHE A 83 -28.55 -12.12 12.94
CA PHE A 83 -27.11 -11.89 13.08
C PHE A 83 -26.72 -10.39 13.04
N GLY A 84 -27.68 -9.47 12.95
CA GLY A 84 -27.40 -8.03 12.82
C GLY A 84 -26.72 -7.64 11.52
N LEU A 85 -26.55 -8.59 10.60
CA LEU A 85 -25.93 -8.40 9.29
C LEU A 85 -26.81 -7.58 8.33
N LYS A 86 -28.10 -7.41 8.65
CA LYS A 86 -29.01 -6.50 7.93
C LYS A 86 -28.55 -5.03 7.97
N ASN A 87 -27.71 -4.67 8.95
CA ASN A 87 -27.08 -3.34 9.07
C ASN A 87 -25.59 -3.33 8.68
N ILE A 88 -25.04 -4.47 8.22
CA ILE A 88 -23.65 -4.60 7.72
C ILE A 88 -23.61 -4.52 6.18
N THR A 89 -24.69 -4.03 5.57
CA THR A 89 -24.72 -3.48 4.20
C THR A 89 -23.97 -2.13 4.10
N GLY A 90 -23.18 -1.77 5.12
CA GLY A 90 -22.35 -0.57 5.17
C GLY A 90 -20.87 -0.93 5.11
N GLU A 91 -20.21 -0.41 4.06
CA GLU A 91 -18.76 -0.16 3.94
C GLU A 91 -17.83 -1.06 4.76
N ILE A 92 -17.47 -2.22 4.21
CA ILE A 92 -16.22 -2.88 4.62
C ILE A 92 -15.22 -2.60 3.51
N GLU A 93 -14.33 -1.64 3.74
CA GLU A 93 -13.21 -1.28 2.86
C GLU A 93 -12.42 -2.56 2.53
N ALA A 94 -12.64 -3.11 1.33
CA ALA A 94 -12.12 -4.42 0.97
C ALA A 94 -10.62 -4.41 0.70
N TYR A 95 -10.03 -3.25 0.40
CA TYR A 95 -8.59 -3.13 0.10
C TYR A 95 -8.14 -1.67 0.32
N LYS A 96 -7.37 -1.42 1.38
CA LYS A 96 -6.54 -0.21 1.54
C LYS A 96 -5.07 -0.63 1.50
N GLU A 97 -4.58 -0.92 0.30
CA GLU A 97 -3.15 -1.18 0.12
C GLU A 97 -2.45 0.11 -0.28
N THR A 98 -2.13 0.92 0.73
CA THR A 98 -1.25 2.07 0.63
C THR A 98 0.18 1.56 0.46
N ARG A 99 0.65 1.38 -0.77
CA ARG A 99 1.98 0.82 -1.02
C ARG A 99 3.04 1.92 -1.11
N SER A 100 4.04 1.80 -0.25
CA SER A 100 5.30 2.56 -0.34
C SER A 100 6.09 2.13 -1.58
N ILE A 101 7.09 2.91 -1.97
CA ILE A 101 7.99 2.57 -3.08
C ILE A 101 8.69 1.22 -2.83
N VAL A 102 9.00 0.91 -1.57
CA VAL A 102 9.52 -0.41 -1.16
C VAL A 102 8.51 -1.53 -1.43
N GLY A 103 7.22 -1.26 -1.19
CA GLY A 103 6.12 -2.17 -1.53
C GLY A 103 6.00 -2.39 -3.05
N THR A 104 6.20 -1.33 -3.85
CA THR A 104 6.24 -1.42 -5.32
C THR A 104 7.43 -2.28 -5.78
N VAL A 105 8.64 -2.04 -5.26
CA VAL A 105 9.83 -2.85 -5.60
C VAL A 105 9.61 -4.33 -5.28
N LYS A 106 9.04 -4.66 -4.11
CA LYS A 106 8.78 -6.04 -3.69
C LYS A 106 7.74 -6.74 -4.58
N GLU A 107 6.70 -6.02 -5.00
CA GLU A 107 5.68 -6.56 -5.90
C GLU A 107 6.21 -6.76 -7.33
N LEU A 108 7.02 -5.82 -7.83
CA LEU A 108 7.64 -5.95 -9.15
C LEU A 108 8.66 -7.10 -9.21
N PHE A 109 9.38 -7.36 -8.12
CA PHE A 109 10.22 -8.55 -8.02
C PHE A 109 9.40 -9.85 -8.02
N ARG A 110 8.26 -9.86 -7.32
CA ARG A 110 7.41 -11.05 -7.18
C ARG A 110 6.56 -11.34 -8.43
N SER A 111 6.24 -10.31 -9.21
CA SER A 111 5.52 -10.42 -10.49
C SER A 111 6.43 -10.77 -11.68
N GLY A 112 7.72 -11.02 -11.46
CA GLY A 112 8.68 -11.40 -12.50
C GLY A 112 9.32 -10.21 -13.23
N ASN A 113 8.91 -8.97 -12.93
CA ASN A 113 9.45 -7.75 -13.53
C ASN A 113 10.61 -7.15 -12.71
N GLY A 114 11.61 -7.97 -12.40
CA GLY A 114 12.75 -7.59 -11.57
C GLY A 114 13.58 -6.42 -12.12
N PHE A 115 13.63 -6.24 -13.44
CA PHE A 115 14.34 -5.11 -14.06
C PHE A 115 13.69 -3.75 -13.72
N VAL A 116 12.36 -3.69 -13.76
CA VAL A 116 11.62 -2.46 -13.41
C VAL A 116 11.73 -2.19 -11.91
N ALA A 117 11.70 -3.25 -11.07
CA ALA A 117 11.95 -3.13 -9.64
C ALA A 117 13.32 -2.51 -9.33
N PHE A 118 14.35 -2.96 -10.06
CA PHE A 118 15.70 -2.42 -9.95
C PHE A 118 15.78 -0.94 -10.34
N LEU A 119 15.18 -0.54 -11.46
CA LEU A 119 15.15 0.86 -11.90
C LEU A 119 14.52 1.79 -10.86
N VAL A 120 13.38 1.38 -10.28
CA VAL A 120 12.68 2.15 -9.24
C VAL A 120 13.52 2.26 -7.97
N MET A 121 14.12 1.16 -7.51
CA MET A 121 15.01 1.15 -6.35
C MET A 121 16.25 2.05 -6.57
N LEU A 122 16.82 1.99 -7.78
CA LEU A 122 18.00 2.75 -8.16
C LEU A 122 17.73 4.26 -8.11
N PHE A 123 16.63 4.72 -8.70
CA PHE A 123 16.28 6.14 -8.72
C PHE A 123 15.80 6.66 -7.36
N SER A 124 15.02 5.87 -6.61
CA SER A 124 14.38 6.35 -5.38
C SER A 124 15.30 6.32 -4.17
N ILE A 125 16.26 5.39 -4.11
CA ILE A 125 17.11 5.18 -2.92
C ILE A 125 18.58 5.32 -3.28
N VAL A 126 19.06 4.58 -4.28
CA VAL A 126 20.50 4.50 -4.57
C VAL A 126 21.05 5.85 -4.99
N ILE A 127 20.41 6.55 -5.93
CA ILE A 127 20.86 7.86 -6.39
C ILE A 127 20.85 8.90 -5.23
N PRO A 128 19.75 9.10 -4.49
CA PRO A 128 19.72 10.05 -3.36
C PRO A 128 20.75 9.74 -2.28
N VAL A 129 20.89 8.48 -1.86
CA VAL A 129 21.86 8.07 -0.83
C VAL A 129 23.28 8.32 -1.29
N THR A 130 23.61 7.94 -2.53
CA THR A 130 24.96 8.15 -3.08
C THR A 130 25.28 9.64 -3.16
N LYS A 131 24.31 10.46 -3.56
CA LYS A 131 24.47 11.93 -3.58
C LYS A 131 24.76 12.50 -2.18
N ILE A 132 24.03 12.05 -1.16
CA ILE A 132 24.23 12.49 0.23
C ILE A 132 25.61 12.02 0.75
N LEU A 133 26.02 10.80 0.43
CA LEU A 133 27.32 10.25 0.82
C LEU A 133 28.48 11.06 0.20
N LEU A 134 28.38 11.42 -1.08
CA LEU A 134 29.35 12.29 -1.75
C LEU A 134 29.40 13.69 -1.13
N LEU A 135 28.26 14.25 -0.74
CA LEU A 135 28.18 15.54 -0.07
C LEU A 135 28.86 15.51 1.31
N LEU A 136 28.65 14.43 2.07
CA LEU A 136 29.30 14.21 3.36
C LEU A 136 30.82 14.10 3.20
N LEU A 137 31.27 13.29 2.24
CA LEU A 137 32.69 13.10 1.96
C LEU A 137 33.36 14.40 1.50
N SER A 138 32.69 15.17 0.63
CA SER A 138 33.17 16.49 0.18
C SER A 138 33.32 17.46 1.35
N THR A 139 32.38 17.47 2.28
CA THR A 139 32.45 18.33 3.48
C THR A 139 33.64 17.93 4.36
N TYR A 140 33.91 16.63 4.53
CA TYR A 140 35.06 16.12 5.27
C TYR A 140 36.40 16.53 4.63
N PHE A 141 36.53 16.40 3.30
CA PHE A 141 37.74 16.83 2.58
C PHE A 141 37.99 18.34 2.65
N GLN A 142 36.95 19.17 2.66
CA GLN A 142 37.10 20.61 2.79
C GLN A 142 37.61 21.02 4.17
N ASP A 143 37.13 20.36 5.24
CA ASP A 143 37.56 20.67 6.62
C ASP A 143 39.06 20.38 6.83
N LEU A 144 39.55 19.26 6.26
CA LEU A 144 40.98 18.91 6.24
C LEU A 144 41.84 19.98 5.53
N LYS A 145 41.37 20.48 4.37
CA LYS A 145 42.10 21.49 3.58
C LYS A 145 42.15 22.86 4.29
N ILE A 146 41.06 23.25 4.95
CA ILE A 146 40.97 24.50 5.73
C ILE A 146 41.86 24.43 6.97
N SER A 147 41.87 23.30 7.68
CA SER A 147 42.72 23.08 8.85
C SER A 147 44.21 23.19 8.50
N LYS A 148 44.64 22.56 7.40
CA LYS A 148 46.04 22.62 6.92
C LYS A 148 46.46 24.03 6.50
N LYS A 149 45.57 24.81 5.86
CA LYS A 149 45.85 26.21 5.48
C LYS A 149 46.02 27.13 6.69
N ASN A 150 45.22 26.95 7.74
CA ASN A 150 45.34 27.74 8.97
C ASN A 150 46.61 27.42 9.77
N PHE A 151 47.14 26.20 9.66
CA PHE A 151 48.39 25.81 10.33
C PHE A 151 49.65 26.33 9.60
N LEU A 152 49.62 26.46 8.27
CA LEU A 152 50.75 26.94 7.47
C LEU A 152 50.88 28.47 7.41
N ASN A 153 49.84 29.21 7.80
CA ASN A 153 49.80 30.68 7.78
C ASN A 153 49.97 31.31 9.18
N LYS A 154 50.43 30.51 10.15
CA LYS A 154 50.72 30.91 11.53
C LYS A 154 52.20 30.69 11.81
#